data_AF-A0A9D5XUA6-F1
#
_entry.id   AF-A0A9D5XUA6-F1
#
_cell.length_a   1.000
_cell.length_b   1.000
_cell.length_c   1.000
_cell.angle_alpha   90.00
_cell.angle_beta   90.00
_cell.angle_gamma   90.00
#
_symmetry.space_group_name_H-M   'P 1'
#
loop_
_entity.id
_entity.type
_entity.pdbx_description
1 polymer ?
#
loop_
_entity_poly.entity_id
_entity_poly.type
_entity_poly.pdbx_seq_one_letter_code
_entity_poly.pdbx_strand_id
1 'polypeptide(L)'
;MKHYLIIQLARFGDLVQTKRLAATLLARPGAAVHLCVDASLEPLARLVYPEAEVHPIMAHGMGLGGCEAALRALTDNRRAFDRLTAVNFETVYNLNFSGLNFRLAALFDPERVEGYAWKNGQEITGTWPAMAMRWTGHRRIGINLVDFWAGYCPDMIAPDAVNPTAVPKGEGIGVVLAGRESRRSLPAPLLARMAATTAGTQASERIVLLGGPSEARAGQEVVKNLPAQLQDKTENLAGKTNWRSLADVVGSLDMLLTPDTGTMHLAAHLGTPVTAFFLSSAWCFETGPYGRGHIVYQAVRDCLPCLESAPCPIETACLDGFADPGFQRLLATRKAAHAPEGVMGLASDFDALGQIYVPFAGKDVDAGQRSRFRDFLGQHLSGRPHAATDADHAFASQFYQEKDWIAKRQHIDTIGY
;
A
#
# COMPACT_ATOMS: atom_id res chain seq x y z
N MET A 1 16.53 -23.96 11.47
CA MET A 1 15.58 -23.08 10.76
C MET A 1 15.59 -21.74 11.47
N LYS A 2 15.71 -20.62 10.74
CA LYS A 2 15.65 -19.27 11.33
C LYS A 2 14.22 -18.77 11.26
N HIS A 3 13.69 -18.26 12.37
CA HIS A 3 12.32 -17.76 12.42
C HIS A 3 12.32 -16.23 12.36
N TYR A 4 11.46 -15.66 11.51
CA TYR A 4 11.24 -14.22 11.41
C TYR A 4 9.79 -13.91 11.70
N LEU A 5 9.53 -12.89 12.52
CA LEU A 5 8.18 -12.42 12.79
C LEU A 5 7.95 -11.09 12.10
N ILE A 6 6.83 -10.95 11.41
CA ILE A 6 6.31 -9.66 10.93
C ILE A 6 5.07 -9.34 11.73
N ILE A 7 5.05 -8.18 12.39
CA ILE A 7 3.87 -7.65 13.07
C ILE A 7 3.26 -6.55 12.18
N GLN A 8 2.10 -6.86 11.59
CA GLN A 8 1.33 -5.97 10.71
C GLN A 8 -0.12 -5.96 11.19
N LEU A 9 -0.39 -5.10 12.17
CA LEU A 9 -1.73 -4.94 12.75
C LEU A 9 -2.55 -3.88 12.02
N ALA A 10 -2.04 -3.26 10.96
CA ALA A 10 -2.80 -2.24 10.23
C ALA A 10 -3.87 -2.85 9.29
N ARG A 11 -4.24 -2.12 8.24
CA ARG A 11 -5.46 -2.36 7.48
C ARG A 11 -5.20 -3.35 6.35
N PHE A 12 -6.27 -3.76 5.67
CA PHE A 12 -6.23 -4.60 4.47
C PHE A 12 -5.11 -4.20 3.48
N GLY A 13 -5.06 -2.93 3.05
CA GLY A 13 -4.03 -2.48 2.10
C GLY A 13 -2.60 -2.69 2.62
N ASP A 14 -2.36 -2.34 3.88
CA ASP A 14 -1.06 -2.48 4.53
C ASP A 14 -0.61 -3.95 4.63
N LEU A 15 -1.55 -4.84 4.94
CA LEU A 15 -1.30 -6.27 4.97
C LEU A 15 -0.81 -6.78 3.61
N VAL A 16 -1.48 -6.42 2.51
CA VAL A 16 -1.07 -6.86 1.16
C VAL A 16 0.24 -6.20 0.73
N GLN A 17 0.45 -4.94 1.08
CA GLN A 17 1.66 -4.20 0.72
C GLN A 17 2.91 -4.70 1.48
N THR A 18 2.76 -5.49 2.55
CA THR A 18 3.88 -6.12 3.29
C THR A 18 4.64 -7.17 2.46
N LYS A 19 4.19 -7.44 1.23
CA LYS A 19 4.56 -8.62 0.46
C LYS A 19 6.03 -8.71 0.08
N ARG A 20 6.70 -7.60 -0.27
CA ARG A 20 8.12 -7.67 -0.64
C ARG A 20 9.02 -8.01 0.55
N LEU A 21 8.70 -7.52 1.75
CA LEU A 21 9.38 -7.93 2.98
C LEU A 21 9.16 -9.43 3.25
N ALA A 22 7.90 -9.88 3.27
CA ALA A 22 7.58 -11.28 3.53
C ALA A 22 8.22 -12.24 2.50
N ALA A 23 8.13 -11.91 1.21
CA ALA A 23 8.72 -12.70 0.14
C ALA A 23 10.25 -12.73 0.20
N THR A 24 10.89 -11.62 0.61
CA THR A 24 12.34 -11.58 0.86
C THR A 24 12.73 -12.57 1.96
N LEU A 25 12.01 -12.56 3.08
CA LEU A 25 12.31 -13.45 4.20
C LEU A 25 12.05 -14.92 3.85
N LEU A 26 10.97 -15.21 3.11
CA LEU A 26 10.64 -16.55 2.63
C LEU A 26 11.68 -17.10 1.64
N ALA A 27 12.34 -16.23 0.87
CA ALA A 27 13.39 -16.63 -0.07
C ALA A 27 14.72 -17.00 0.64
N ARG A 28 14.89 -16.69 1.93
CA ARG A 28 16.11 -17.03 2.67
C ARG A 28 16.19 -18.54 2.94
N PRO A 29 17.32 -19.20 2.67
CA PRO A 29 17.49 -20.63 2.91
C PRO A 29 17.24 -21.01 4.38
N GLY A 30 16.33 -21.96 4.61
CA GLY A 30 16.02 -22.45 5.95
C GLY A 30 15.31 -21.43 6.85
N ALA A 31 14.63 -20.43 6.26
CA ALA A 31 13.80 -19.48 6.98
C ALA A 31 12.35 -19.96 7.15
N ALA A 32 11.73 -19.59 8.26
CA ALA A 32 10.29 -19.65 8.49
C ALA A 32 9.79 -18.25 8.81
N VAL A 33 8.69 -17.84 8.16
CA VAL A 33 8.11 -16.51 8.32
C VAL A 33 6.78 -16.63 9.06
N HIS A 34 6.66 -15.85 10.11
CA HIS A 34 5.47 -15.73 10.94
C HIS A 34 4.86 -14.35 10.73
N LEU A 35 3.54 -14.27 10.64
CA LEU A 35 2.81 -13.04 10.37
C LEU A 35 1.75 -12.81 11.44
N CYS A 36 1.98 -11.83 12.31
CA CYS A 36 1.03 -11.41 13.35
C CYS A 36 0.14 -10.30 12.81
N VAL A 37 -1.17 -10.55 12.79
CA VAL A 37 -2.19 -9.69 12.15
C VAL A 37 -3.41 -9.53 13.04
N ASP A 38 -4.22 -8.52 12.75
CA ASP A 38 -5.57 -8.45 13.32
C ASP A 38 -6.39 -9.67 12.89
N ALA A 39 -7.14 -10.27 13.83
CA ALA A 39 -7.91 -11.48 13.61
C ALA A 39 -8.95 -11.34 12.49
N SER A 40 -9.48 -10.13 12.25
CA SER A 40 -10.42 -9.89 11.15
C SER A 40 -9.80 -10.05 9.75
N LEU A 41 -8.47 -9.96 9.66
CA LEU A 41 -7.70 -10.09 8.42
C LEU A 41 -7.05 -11.47 8.26
N GLU A 42 -7.19 -12.39 9.23
CA GLU A 42 -6.59 -13.72 9.16
C GLU A 42 -6.92 -14.47 7.86
N PRO A 43 -8.18 -14.55 7.40
CA PRO A 43 -8.48 -15.31 6.19
C PRO A 43 -7.81 -14.71 4.95
N LEU A 44 -7.68 -13.38 4.89
CA LEU A 44 -6.96 -12.70 3.83
C LEU A 44 -5.46 -12.94 3.92
N ALA A 45 -4.86 -12.87 5.12
CA ALA A 45 -3.45 -13.13 5.32
C ALA A 45 -3.07 -14.53 4.81
N ARG A 46 -3.92 -15.54 5.07
CA ARG A 46 -3.72 -16.91 4.57
C ARG A 46 -3.85 -17.05 3.05
N LEU A 47 -4.60 -16.16 2.39
CA LEU A 47 -4.70 -16.12 0.93
C LEU A 47 -3.47 -15.47 0.30
N VAL A 48 -3.00 -14.37 0.89
CA VAL A 48 -1.89 -13.56 0.36
C VAL A 48 -0.52 -14.16 0.69
N TYR A 49 -0.41 -14.84 1.82
CA TYR A 49 0.82 -15.41 2.37
C TYR A 49 0.63 -16.89 2.74
N PRO A 50 0.35 -17.77 1.77
CA PRO A 50 0.06 -19.16 2.06
C PRO A 50 1.23 -19.91 2.71
N GLU A 51 2.48 -19.47 2.49
CA GLU A 51 3.68 -20.07 3.09
C GLU A 51 4.00 -19.55 4.52
N ALA A 52 3.37 -18.46 4.96
CA ALA A 52 3.64 -17.87 6.27
C ALA A 52 2.76 -18.48 7.37
N GLU A 53 3.32 -18.64 8.57
CA GLU A 53 2.54 -19.01 9.74
C GLU A 53 1.79 -17.79 10.29
N VAL A 54 0.47 -17.78 10.15
CA VAL A 54 -0.37 -16.64 10.57
C VAL A 54 -0.77 -16.73 12.04
N HIS A 55 -0.48 -15.66 12.79
CA HIS A 55 -0.80 -15.47 14.21
C HIS A 55 -1.87 -14.37 14.37
N PRO A 56 -3.16 -14.70 14.39
CA PRO A 56 -4.21 -13.71 14.58
C PRO A 56 -4.25 -13.21 16.03
N ILE A 57 -4.42 -11.90 16.21
CA ILE A 57 -4.70 -11.26 17.49
C ILE A 57 -5.87 -10.28 17.37
N MET A 58 -6.61 -10.06 18.45
CA MET A 58 -7.59 -9.00 18.57
C MET A 58 -6.88 -7.66 18.78
N ALA A 59 -6.65 -6.91 17.70
CA ALA A 59 -6.01 -5.59 17.75
C ALA A 59 -7.04 -4.44 17.64
N HIS A 60 -8.12 -4.66 16.90
CA HIS A 60 -9.22 -3.70 16.68
C HIS A 60 -10.57 -4.25 17.17
N GLY A 61 -11.56 -3.36 17.30
CA GLY A 61 -12.96 -3.78 17.43
C GLY A 61 -13.41 -4.19 18.84
N MET A 62 -12.68 -3.82 19.90
CA MET A 62 -13.13 -4.15 21.26
C MET A 62 -14.33 -3.33 21.75
N GLY A 63 -14.72 -2.23 21.07
CA GLY A 63 -15.89 -1.43 21.44
C GLY A 63 -15.88 -0.87 22.88
N LEU A 64 -14.73 -0.97 23.55
CA LEU A 64 -14.52 -0.70 24.96
C LEU A 64 -13.41 0.35 25.09
N GLY A 65 -13.53 1.22 26.09
CA GLY A 65 -12.52 2.23 26.42
C GLY A 65 -11.82 1.91 27.74
N GLY A 66 -10.65 2.52 27.96
CA GLY A 66 -9.93 2.45 29.24
C GLY A 66 -9.37 1.08 29.62
N CYS A 67 -9.28 0.81 30.92
CA CYS A 67 -8.63 -0.40 31.47
C CYS A 67 -9.30 -1.71 31.06
N GLU A 68 -10.62 -1.70 30.82
CA GLU A 68 -11.37 -2.91 30.45
C GLU A 68 -10.98 -3.41 29.06
N ALA A 69 -10.79 -2.50 28.11
CA ALA A 69 -10.28 -2.82 26.79
C ALA A 69 -8.86 -3.38 26.88
N ALA A 70 -7.98 -2.76 27.67
CA ALA A 70 -6.61 -3.24 27.86
C ALA A 70 -6.57 -4.66 28.47
N LEU A 71 -7.41 -4.93 29.47
CA LEU A 71 -7.45 -6.23 30.14
C LEU A 71 -8.02 -7.33 29.23
N ARG A 72 -9.04 -7.02 28.43
CA ARG A 72 -9.55 -7.93 27.40
C ARG A 72 -8.55 -8.14 26.28
N ALA A 73 -7.83 -7.11 25.83
CA ALA A 73 -6.75 -7.26 24.85
C ALA A 73 -5.71 -8.28 25.32
N LEU A 74 -5.34 -8.24 26.61
CA LEU A 74 -4.37 -9.18 27.17
C LEU A 74 -4.97 -10.58 27.31
N THR A 75 -6.20 -10.69 27.80
CA THR A 75 -6.85 -11.98 28.09
C THR A 75 -7.22 -12.72 26.81
N ASP A 76 -7.85 -12.02 25.86
CA ASP A 76 -8.33 -12.57 24.59
C ASP A 76 -7.13 -12.96 23.69
N ASN A 77 -6.00 -12.26 23.81
CA ASN A 77 -4.79 -12.56 23.04
C ASN A 77 -3.78 -13.47 23.77
N ARG A 78 -4.01 -13.85 25.02
CA ARG A 78 -3.03 -14.61 25.84
C ARG A 78 -2.48 -15.83 25.11
N ARG A 79 -3.36 -16.64 24.51
CA ARG A 79 -2.96 -17.85 23.76
C ARG A 79 -2.10 -17.52 22.53
N ALA A 80 -2.37 -16.40 21.86
CA ALA A 80 -1.56 -15.96 20.73
C ALA A 80 -0.19 -15.48 21.20
N PHE A 81 -0.13 -14.76 22.32
CA PHE A 81 1.13 -14.35 22.94
C PHE A 81 1.97 -15.54 23.39
N ASP A 82 1.35 -16.55 24.01
CA ASP A 82 2.04 -17.79 24.41
C ASP A 82 2.64 -18.51 23.20
N ARG A 83 1.93 -18.55 22.05
CA ARG A 83 2.47 -19.12 20.81
C ARG A 83 3.62 -18.30 20.25
N LEU A 84 3.51 -16.97 20.24
CA LEU A 84 4.55 -16.09 19.74
C LEU A 84 5.83 -16.18 20.60
N THR A 85 5.70 -16.18 21.92
CA THR A 85 6.87 -16.26 22.83
C THR A 85 7.49 -17.66 22.90
N ALA A 86 6.77 -18.70 22.47
CA ALA A 86 7.32 -20.04 22.34
C ALA A 86 8.29 -20.19 21.15
N VAL A 87 8.31 -19.24 20.20
CA VAL A 87 9.21 -19.26 19.04
C VAL A 87 10.40 -18.33 19.27
N ASN A 88 11.61 -18.85 19.05
CA ASN A 88 12.83 -18.07 19.10
C ASN A 88 13.06 -17.35 17.75
N PHE A 89 12.55 -16.11 17.65
CA PHE A 89 12.72 -15.29 16.45
C PHE A 89 14.13 -14.70 16.36
N GLU A 90 14.73 -14.79 15.17
CA GLU A 90 15.98 -14.11 14.81
C GLU A 90 15.76 -12.60 14.76
N THR A 91 14.66 -12.18 14.14
CA THR A 91 14.28 -10.77 14.01
C THR A 91 12.75 -10.64 14.03
N VAL A 92 12.28 -9.60 14.69
CA VAL A 92 10.87 -9.20 14.75
C VAL A 92 10.72 -7.85 14.05
N TYR A 93 10.06 -7.84 12.89
CA TYR A 93 9.77 -6.62 12.14
C TYR A 93 8.43 -6.06 12.60
N ASN A 94 8.46 -5.02 13.45
CA ASN A 94 7.27 -4.35 13.93
C ASN A 94 6.94 -3.12 13.06
N LEU A 95 5.90 -3.23 12.23
CA LEU A 95 5.69 -2.32 11.09
C LEU A 95 4.82 -1.10 11.39
N ASN A 96 4.07 -1.07 12.50
CA ASN A 96 3.07 -0.03 12.73
C ASN A 96 3.32 0.77 14.02
N PHE A 97 3.20 2.10 13.90
CA PHE A 97 3.24 2.99 15.05
C PHE A 97 1.89 2.98 15.78
N SER A 98 1.79 2.19 16.85
CA SER A 98 0.65 2.26 17.77
C SER A 98 1.02 1.74 19.16
N GLY A 99 0.29 2.20 20.18
CA GLY A 99 0.51 1.77 21.56
C GLY A 99 0.47 0.24 21.71
N LEU A 100 -0.48 -0.44 21.04
CA LEU A 100 -0.54 -1.91 21.06
C LEU A 100 0.69 -2.56 20.43
N ASN A 101 1.20 -2.04 19.30
CA ASN A 101 2.41 -2.58 18.67
C ASN A 101 3.63 -2.43 19.57
N PHE A 102 3.79 -1.29 20.25
CA PHE A 102 4.84 -1.11 21.24
C PHE A 102 4.70 -2.12 22.39
N ARG A 103 3.49 -2.36 22.90
CA ARG A 103 3.28 -3.35 23.98
C ARG A 103 3.50 -4.79 23.51
N LEU A 104 3.15 -5.11 22.27
CA LEU A 104 3.41 -6.43 21.69
C LEU A 104 4.92 -6.67 21.52
N ALA A 105 5.67 -5.64 21.12
CA ALA A 105 7.12 -5.70 21.02
C ALA A 105 7.81 -6.03 22.37
N ALA A 106 7.18 -5.70 23.50
CA ALA A 106 7.70 -6.02 24.83
C ALA A 106 7.76 -7.53 25.13
N LEU A 107 7.14 -8.38 24.31
CA LEU A 107 7.26 -9.84 24.39
C LEU A 107 8.61 -10.37 23.91
N PHE A 108 9.40 -9.53 23.23
CA PHE A 108 10.63 -9.94 22.57
C PHE A 108 11.83 -9.15 23.09
N ASP A 109 13.03 -9.69 22.87
CA ASP A 109 14.28 -8.96 23.11
C ASP A 109 14.31 -7.69 22.23
N PRO A 110 14.39 -6.47 22.81
CA PRO A 110 14.38 -5.24 22.03
C PRO A 110 15.53 -5.14 21.03
N GLU A 111 16.64 -5.87 21.21
CA GLU A 111 17.75 -5.89 20.26
C GLU A 111 17.43 -6.71 19.00
N ARG A 112 16.35 -7.50 19.01
CA ARG A 112 15.86 -8.25 17.86
C ARG A 112 14.65 -7.61 17.19
N VAL A 113 14.15 -6.49 17.72
CA VAL A 113 12.97 -5.81 17.18
C VAL A 113 13.41 -4.68 16.25
N GLU A 114 13.11 -4.84 14.97
CA GLU A 114 13.22 -3.80 13.97
C GLU A 114 11.92 -2.99 13.88
N GLY A 115 12.04 -1.69 13.67
CA GLY A 115 10.90 -0.79 13.56
C GLY A 115 10.51 -0.16 14.90
N TYR A 116 9.41 -0.60 15.51
CA TYR A 116 8.92 -0.06 16.78
C TYR A 116 9.15 -1.03 17.94
N ALA A 117 10.08 -0.70 18.85
CA ALA A 117 10.52 -1.56 19.93
C ALA A 117 10.13 -1.01 21.32
N TRP A 118 10.23 -1.86 22.34
CA TRP A 118 9.96 -1.50 23.73
C TRP A 118 11.14 -1.88 24.63
N LYS A 119 11.71 -0.91 25.35
CA LYS A 119 12.86 -1.15 26.23
C LYS A 119 12.69 -0.41 27.55
N ASN A 120 12.75 -1.13 28.67
CA ASN A 120 12.74 -0.56 30.03
C ASN A 120 11.64 0.48 30.28
N GLY A 121 10.42 0.23 29.78
CA GLY A 121 9.30 1.16 29.97
C GLY A 121 9.15 2.23 28.89
N GLN A 122 10.02 2.26 27.87
CA GLN A 122 10.08 3.29 26.85
C GLN A 122 9.75 2.74 25.46
N GLU A 123 9.01 3.56 24.70
CA GLU A 123 8.77 3.36 23.27
C GLU A 123 10.01 3.78 22.47
N ILE A 124 10.58 2.86 21.71
CA ILE A 124 11.78 3.09 20.91
C ILE A 124 11.41 3.01 19.43
N THR A 125 11.69 4.07 18.69
CA THR A 125 11.54 4.07 17.23
C THR A 125 12.89 3.84 16.58
N GLY A 126 12.98 2.79 15.77
CA GLY A 126 14.18 2.43 15.01
C GLY A 126 14.54 3.48 13.96
N THR A 127 15.79 3.44 13.51
CA THR A 127 16.36 4.45 12.61
C THR A 127 15.56 4.57 11.30
N TRP A 128 15.21 3.43 10.68
CA TRP A 128 14.49 3.41 9.41
C TRP A 128 13.11 4.10 9.48
N PRO A 129 12.18 3.71 10.37
CA PRO A 129 10.91 4.43 10.49
C PRO A 129 11.08 5.86 11.03
N ALA A 130 12.06 6.15 11.88
CA ALA A 130 12.33 7.53 12.33
C ALA A 130 12.79 8.44 11.18
N MET A 131 13.61 7.92 10.26
CA MET A 131 13.96 8.60 9.01
C MET A 131 12.73 8.81 8.15
N ALA A 132 11.88 7.78 8.02
CA ALA A 132 10.67 7.85 7.23
C ALA A 132 9.69 8.91 7.71
N MET A 133 9.49 9.02 9.03
CA MET A 133 8.62 10.04 9.62
C MET A 133 9.05 11.48 9.32
N ARG A 134 10.31 11.71 8.93
CA ARG A 134 10.77 13.05 8.53
C ARG A 134 10.44 13.34 7.07
N TRP A 135 10.63 12.39 6.16
CA TRP A 135 10.27 12.62 4.76
C TRP A 135 8.77 12.47 4.48
N THR A 136 7.97 11.90 5.39
CA THR A 136 6.50 11.98 5.26
C THR A 136 5.99 13.42 5.35
N GLY A 137 6.79 14.38 5.83
CA GLY A 137 6.54 15.82 5.64
C GLY A 137 6.68 16.28 4.19
N HIS A 138 7.25 15.45 3.31
CA HIS A 138 7.56 15.71 1.91
C HIS A 138 6.97 14.60 1.02
N ARG A 139 5.69 14.28 1.21
CA ARG A 139 5.00 13.16 0.54
C ARG A 139 5.14 13.11 -0.99
N ARG A 140 5.29 14.27 -1.65
CA ARG A 140 5.47 14.36 -3.11
C ARG A 140 6.73 13.64 -3.60
N ILE A 141 7.71 13.41 -2.72
CA ILE A 141 8.92 12.65 -3.04
C ILE A 141 8.96 11.22 -2.48
N GLY A 142 7.87 10.74 -1.87
CA GLY A 142 7.84 9.43 -1.21
C GLY A 142 8.13 8.23 -2.13
N ILE A 143 8.38 7.08 -1.49
CA ILE A 143 8.53 5.78 -2.13
C ILE A 143 7.35 4.87 -1.79
N ASN A 144 7.15 3.81 -2.58
CA ASN A 144 6.04 2.91 -2.38
C ASN A 144 6.19 2.14 -1.07
N LEU A 145 5.10 1.96 -0.33
CA LEU A 145 5.12 1.27 0.97
C LEU A 145 5.66 -0.17 0.91
N VAL A 146 5.46 -0.85 -0.21
CA VAL A 146 6.01 -2.19 -0.45
C VAL A 146 7.54 -2.17 -0.44
N ASP A 147 8.15 -1.14 -1.04
CA ASP A 147 9.60 -0.94 -1.04
C ASP A 147 10.10 -0.45 0.32
N PHE A 148 9.32 0.42 0.97
CA PHE A 148 9.64 0.92 2.30
C PHE A 148 9.79 -0.23 3.31
N TRP A 149 8.86 -1.18 3.35
CA TRP A 149 8.97 -2.33 4.24
C TRP A 149 10.04 -3.32 3.80
N ALA A 150 10.28 -3.47 2.50
CA ALA A 150 11.40 -4.27 2.01
C ALA A 150 12.76 -3.68 2.43
N GLY A 151 12.86 -2.36 2.60
CA GLY A 151 14.06 -1.65 3.03
C GLY A 151 14.62 -2.07 4.40
N TYR A 152 13.86 -2.79 5.23
CA TYR A 152 14.41 -3.46 6.41
C TYR A 152 15.40 -4.58 6.08
N CYS A 153 15.41 -5.06 4.83
CA CYS A 153 16.27 -6.14 4.34
C CYS A 153 17.19 -5.60 3.24
N PRO A 154 18.50 -5.42 3.50
CA PRO A 154 19.46 -5.03 2.47
C PRO A 154 19.56 -6.03 1.32
N ASP A 155 19.19 -7.29 1.56
CA ASP A 155 19.10 -8.40 0.61
C ASP A 155 17.70 -8.56 0.00
N MET A 156 16.87 -7.50 -0.01
CA MET A 156 15.52 -7.55 -0.58
C MET A 156 15.49 -8.09 -2.01
N ILE A 157 14.51 -8.95 -2.29
CA ILE A 157 14.34 -9.54 -3.62
C ILE A 157 14.05 -8.46 -4.67
N ALA A 158 14.32 -8.79 -5.94
CA ALA A 158 13.99 -7.92 -7.06
C ALA A 158 12.48 -7.56 -7.07
N PRO A 159 12.12 -6.32 -7.44
CA PRO A 159 10.75 -5.84 -7.32
C PRO A 159 9.77 -6.58 -8.25
N ASP A 160 10.23 -7.07 -9.39
CA ASP A 160 9.45 -7.87 -10.34
C ASP A 160 9.18 -9.31 -9.89
N ALA A 161 9.85 -9.78 -8.84
CA ALA A 161 9.56 -11.07 -8.21
C ALA A 161 8.42 -11.01 -7.17
N VAL A 162 7.91 -9.81 -6.83
CA VAL A 162 6.91 -9.64 -5.76
C VAL A 162 5.49 -10.01 -6.21
N ASN A 163 5.08 -9.48 -7.36
CA ASN A 163 3.76 -9.68 -7.93
C ASN A 163 3.89 -10.09 -9.39
N PRO A 164 2.98 -10.94 -9.91
CA PRO A 164 2.96 -11.27 -11.34
C PRO A 164 2.70 -10.02 -12.17
N THR A 165 3.19 -10.02 -13.42
CA THR A 165 2.80 -8.99 -14.38
C THR A 165 1.29 -9.09 -14.63
N ALA A 166 0.61 -7.95 -14.58
CA ALA A 166 -0.83 -7.92 -14.69
C ALA A 166 -1.30 -8.21 -16.12
N VAL A 167 -2.26 -9.12 -16.26
CA VAL A 167 -2.83 -9.54 -17.56
C VAL A 167 -4.35 -9.75 -17.44
N PRO A 168 -5.15 -9.38 -18.47
CA PRO A 168 -6.59 -9.64 -18.49
C PRO A 168 -6.92 -11.14 -18.37
N LYS A 169 -8.09 -11.45 -17.80
CA LYS A 169 -8.47 -12.82 -17.40
C LYS A 169 -9.81 -13.31 -17.97
N GLY A 170 -10.62 -12.44 -18.55
CA GLY A 170 -11.81 -12.77 -19.34
C GLY A 170 -13.17 -12.54 -18.68
N GLU A 171 -13.25 -12.22 -17.38
CA GLU A 171 -14.54 -12.06 -16.69
C GLU A 171 -15.01 -10.60 -16.56
N GLY A 172 -14.57 -9.72 -17.46
CA GLY A 172 -15.03 -8.33 -17.55
C GLY A 172 -14.38 -7.38 -16.55
N ILE A 173 -15.01 -6.23 -16.31
CA ILE A 173 -14.41 -5.17 -15.49
C ILE A 173 -14.99 -5.12 -14.08
N GLY A 174 -14.12 -4.95 -13.09
CA GLY A 174 -14.52 -4.66 -11.72
C GLY A 174 -14.45 -3.16 -11.45
N VAL A 175 -15.33 -2.65 -10.60
CA VAL A 175 -15.37 -1.25 -10.20
C VAL A 175 -15.51 -1.17 -8.69
N VAL A 176 -14.49 -0.65 -8.01
CA VAL A 176 -14.54 -0.39 -6.57
C VAL A 176 -15.25 0.94 -6.33
N LEU A 177 -16.34 0.89 -5.54
CA LEU A 177 -17.28 2.00 -5.40
C LEU A 177 -16.73 3.20 -4.63
N ALA A 178 -15.95 2.95 -3.58
CA ALA A 178 -15.40 4.00 -2.74
C ALA A 178 -14.11 3.55 -2.06
N GLY A 179 -13.26 4.52 -1.75
CA GLY A 179 -12.24 4.38 -0.72
C GLY A 179 -12.80 4.67 0.66
N ARG A 180 -12.02 4.36 1.70
CA ARG A 180 -12.39 4.60 3.10
C ARG A 180 -12.74 6.07 3.37
N GLU A 181 -12.03 6.99 2.72
CA GLU A 181 -12.32 8.41 2.78
C GLU A 181 -13.10 8.85 1.55
N SER A 182 -14.23 9.52 1.78
CA SER A 182 -15.13 9.98 0.71
C SER A 182 -14.40 10.84 -0.33
N ARG A 183 -13.46 11.68 0.12
CA ARG A 183 -12.64 12.56 -0.75
C ARG A 183 -11.67 11.82 -1.67
N ARG A 184 -11.42 10.52 -1.46
CA ARG A 184 -10.61 9.68 -2.36
C ARG A 184 -11.41 9.03 -3.48
N SER A 185 -12.73 9.23 -3.50
CA SER A 185 -13.64 8.50 -4.39
C SER A 185 -14.21 9.42 -5.47
N LEU A 186 -14.39 8.89 -6.67
CA LEU A 186 -15.16 9.58 -7.71
C LEU A 186 -16.66 9.53 -7.34
N PRO A 187 -17.42 10.62 -7.49
CA PRO A 187 -18.87 10.59 -7.33
C PRO A 187 -19.53 9.58 -8.27
N ALA A 188 -20.66 8.99 -7.87
CA ALA A 188 -21.32 7.92 -8.62
C ALA A 188 -21.58 8.22 -10.12
N PRO A 189 -22.05 9.41 -10.52
CA PRO A 189 -22.21 9.73 -11.95
C PRO A 189 -20.89 9.73 -12.71
N LEU A 190 -19.82 10.19 -12.06
CA LEU A 190 -18.49 10.23 -12.65
C LEU A 190 -17.89 8.82 -12.76
N LEU A 191 -18.05 8.01 -11.71
CA LEU A 191 -17.59 6.62 -11.69
C LEU A 191 -18.32 5.78 -12.75
N ALA A 192 -19.63 5.96 -12.92
CA ALA A 192 -20.41 5.31 -13.98
C ALA A 192 -19.90 5.69 -15.38
N ARG A 193 -19.57 6.97 -15.61
CA ARG A 193 -18.93 7.41 -16.86
C ARG A 193 -17.60 6.71 -17.12
N MET A 194 -16.74 6.60 -16.10
CA MET A 194 -15.44 5.91 -16.25
C MET A 194 -15.61 4.41 -16.51
N ALA A 195 -16.56 3.77 -15.81
CA ALA A 195 -16.90 2.37 -16.04
C ALA A 195 -17.41 2.13 -17.46
N ALA A 196 -18.35 2.96 -17.95
CA ALA A 196 -18.88 2.84 -19.31
C ALA A 196 -17.81 3.08 -20.40
N THR A 197 -16.95 4.08 -20.22
CA THR A 197 -15.82 4.33 -21.14
C THR A 197 -14.86 3.14 -21.16
N THR A 198 -14.52 2.59 -19.99
CA THR A 198 -13.61 1.46 -19.88
C THR A 198 -14.21 0.19 -20.50
N ALA A 199 -15.48 -0.11 -20.19
CA ALA A 199 -16.23 -1.25 -20.75
C ALA A 199 -16.18 -1.24 -22.28
N GLY A 200 -16.46 -0.09 -22.91
CA GLY A 200 -16.37 0.08 -24.36
C GLY A 200 -14.95 -0.15 -24.91
N THR A 201 -13.91 0.33 -24.23
CA THR A 201 -12.51 0.16 -24.69
C THR A 201 -11.98 -1.26 -24.52
N GLN A 202 -12.50 -2.01 -23.54
CA GLN A 202 -12.14 -3.39 -23.30
C GLN A 202 -13.02 -4.37 -24.09
N ALA A 203 -13.99 -3.87 -24.87
CA ALA A 203 -15.02 -4.69 -25.50
C ALA A 203 -15.71 -5.65 -24.51
N SER A 204 -15.88 -5.20 -23.27
CA SER A 204 -16.49 -5.96 -22.19
C SER A 204 -17.82 -5.34 -21.81
N GLU A 205 -18.85 -6.17 -21.71
CA GLU A 205 -20.18 -5.73 -21.32
C GLU A 205 -20.50 -6.09 -19.86
N ARG A 206 -19.69 -6.94 -19.22
CA ARG A 206 -19.85 -7.37 -17.83
C ARG A 206 -19.14 -6.40 -16.90
N ILE A 207 -19.90 -5.84 -15.96
CA ILE A 207 -19.38 -4.95 -14.92
C ILE A 207 -19.73 -5.53 -13.55
N VAL A 208 -18.75 -5.60 -12.64
CA VAL A 208 -18.96 -6.02 -11.26
C VAL A 208 -18.61 -4.89 -10.31
N LEU A 209 -19.58 -4.42 -9.53
CA LEU A 209 -19.37 -3.37 -8.53
C LEU A 209 -18.96 -4.01 -7.19
N LEU A 210 -17.85 -3.53 -6.63
CA LEU A 210 -17.22 -4.04 -5.42
C LEU A 210 -17.21 -2.98 -4.32
N GLY A 211 -17.43 -3.42 -3.08
CA GLY A 211 -17.45 -2.55 -1.91
C GLY A 211 -17.85 -3.32 -0.65
N GLY A 212 -17.75 -2.68 0.50
CA GLY A 212 -18.34 -3.17 1.73
C GLY A 212 -19.85 -2.95 1.79
N PRO A 213 -20.49 -3.36 2.89
CA PRO A 213 -21.93 -3.18 3.07
C PRO A 213 -22.40 -1.73 3.03
N SER A 214 -21.58 -0.78 3.47
CA SER A 214 -21.88 0.67 3.46
C SER A 214 -22.01 1.23 2.04
N GLU A 215 -21.37 0.60 1.05
CA GLU A 215 -21.37 1.10 -0.33
C GLU A 215 -22.52 0.54 -1.18
N ALA A 216 -23.40 -0.31 -0.64
CA ALA A 216 -24.50 -0.92 -1.41
C ALA A 216 -25.39 0.13 -2.12
N ARG A 217 -25.71 1.24 -1.44
CA ARG A 217 -26.47 2.35 -2.02
C ARG A 217 -25.68 3.09 -3.10
N ALA A 218 -24.39 3.34 -2.89
CA ALA A 218 -23.54 3.96 -3.90
C ALA A 218 -23.49 3.11 -5.17
N GLY A 219 -23.44 1.79 -5.04
CA GLY A 219 -23.51 0.87 -6.18
C GLY A 219 -24.81 0.97 -6.96
N GLN A 220 -25.95 1.11 -6.29
CA GLN A 220 -27.24 1.35 -6.97
C GLN A 220 -27.25 2.67 -7.75
N GLU A 221 -26.66 3.73 -7.17
CA GLU A 221 -26.55 5.03 -7.87
C GLU A 221 -25.62 4.93 -9.09
N VAL A 222 -24.52 4.19 -9.02
CA VAL A 222 -23.66 3.92 -10.18
C VAL A 222 -24.46 3.21 -11.27
N VAL A 223 -25.20 2.14 -10.95
CA VAL A 223 -26.02 1.41 -11.93
C VAL A 223 -27.01 2.34 -12.64
N LYS A 224 -27.74 3.20 -11.90
CA LYS A 224 -28.69 4.16 -12.48
C LYS A 224 -28.05 5.14 -13.47
N ASN A 225 -26.77 5.47 -13.27
CA ASN A 225 -26.04 6.40 -14.13
C ASN A 225 -25.32 5.70 -15.31
N LEU A 226 -25.36 4.36 -15.40
CA LEU A 226 -24.82 3.63 -16.54
C LEU A 226 -25.78 3.69 -17.76
N PRO A 227 -25.26 3.56 -19.00
CA PRO A 227 -26.09 3.33 -20.17
C PRO A 227 -26.97 2.08 -20.01
N ALA A 228 -28.22 2.12 -20.49
CA ALA A 228 -29.22 1.05 -20.30
C ALA A 228 -28.68 -0.36 -20.64
N GLN A 229 -27.96 -0.48 -21.76
CA GLN A 229 -27.33 -1.73 -22.23
C GLN A 229 -26.27 -2.32 -21.28
N LEU A 230 -25.69 -1.51 -20.39
CA LEU A 230 -24.77 -1.96 -19.34
C LEU A 230 -25.47 -2.19 -18.01
N GLN A 231 -26.64 -1.60 -17.76
CA GLN A 231 -27.36 -1.75 -16.48
C GLN A 231 -27.71 -3.21 -16.21
N ASP A 232 -28.28 -3.90 -17.21
CA ASP A 232 -28.69 -5.31 -17.10
C ASP A 232 -27.51 -6.28 -16.99
N LYS A 233 -26.30 -5.82 -17.35
CA LYS A 233 -25.05 -6.61 -17.33
C LYS A 233 -24.13 -6.19 -16.18
N THR A 234 -24.62 -5.33 -15.28
CA THR A 234 -23.88 -4.86 -14.11
C THR A 234 -24.37 -5.55 -12.85
N GLU A 235 -23.48 -6.27 -12.17
CA GLU A 235 -23.76 -6.91 -10.91
C GLU A 235 -23.22 -6.07 -9.74
N ASN A 236 -24.08 -5.76 -8.77
CA ASN A 236 -23.64 -5.09 -7.53
C ASN A 236 -23.36 -6.12 -6.42
N LEU A 237 -22.08 -6.34 -6.14
CA LEU A 237 -21.58 -7.24 -5.10
C LEU A 237 -21.15 -6.53 -3.80
N ALA A 238 -21.45 -5.23 -3.65
CA ALA A 238 -21.13 -4.49 -2.44
C ALA A 238 -21.76 -5.14 -1.20
N GLY A 239 -20.92 -5.53 -0.23
CA GLY A 239 -21.34 -6.24 0.98
C GLY A 239 -21.75 -7.70 0.78
N LYS A 240 -21.57 -8.27 -0.43
CA LYS A 240 -21.95 -9.65 -0.78
C LYS A 240 -20.77 -10.60 -0.93
N THR A 241 -19.54 -10.12 -0.75
CA THR A 241 -18.31 -10.92 -0.83
C THR A 241 -17.69 -11.15 0.55
N ASN A 242 -17.14 -12.33 0.77
CA ASN A 242 -16.15 -12.57 1.82
C ASN A 242 -14.74 -12.46 1.22
N TRP A 243 -13.68 -12.67 2.01
CA TRP A 243 -12.30 -12.57 1.51
C TRP A 243 -11.98 -13.50 0.34
N ARG A 244 -12.47 -14.75 0.38
CA ARG A 244 -12.25 -15.74 -0.68
C ARG A 244 -13.01 -15.34 -1.95
N SER A 245 -14.31 -15.08 -1.85
CA SER A 245 -15.08 -14.71 -3.05
C SER A 245 -14.67 -13.34 -3.61
N LEU A 246 -14.16 -12.42 -2.79
CA LEU A 246 -13.54 -11.19 -3.27
C LEU A 246 -12.27 -11.50 -4.09
N ALA A 247 -11.39 -12.38 -3.60
CA ALA A 247 -10.19 -12.77 -4.33
C ALA A 247 -10.53 -13.50 -5.64
N ASP A 248 -11.52 -14.40 -5.62
CA ASP A 248 -11.97 -15.13 -6.82
C ASP A 248 -12.53 -14.16 -7.89
N VAL A 249 -13.38 -13.21 -7.47
CA VAL A 249 -13.91 -12.19 -8.38
C VAL A 249 -12.78 -11.31 -8.89
N VAL A 250 -11.95 -10.73 -8.02
CA VAL A 250 -10.89 -9.80 -8.44
C VAL A 250 -9.86 -10.48 -9.34
N GLY A 251 -9.50 -11.73 -9.05
CA GLY A 251 -8.51 -12.51 -9.79
C GLY A 251 -8.97 -13.02 -11.16
N SER A 252 -10.24 -12.83 -11.51
CA SER A 252 -10.83 -13.24 -12.81
C SER A 252 -11.15 -12.07 -13.74
N LEU A 253 -11.01 -10.82 -13.28
CA LEU A 253 -11.32 -9.63 -14.07
C LEU A 253 -10.29 -9.38 -15.18
N ASP A 254 -10.76 -8.76 -16.27
CA ASP A 254 -9.92 -8.14 -17.28
C ASP A 254 -9.22 -6.88 -16.77
N MET A 255 -9.91 -6.14 -15.89
CA MET A 255 -9.42 -4.89 -15.31
C MET A 255 -10.21 -4.53 -14.05
N LEU A 256 -9.53 -3.93 -13.07
CA LEU A 256 -10.15 -3.29 -11.92
C LEU A 256 -10.03 -1.76 -12.03
N LEU A 257 -11.17 -1.07 -12.01
CA LEU A 257 -11.27 0.37 -11.77
C LEU A 257 -11.40 0.63 -10.28
N THR A 258 -10.55 1.48 -9.70
CA THR A 258 -10.53 1.65 -8.23
C THR A 258 -9.96 2.99 -7.79
N PRO A 259 -10.41 3.54 -6.64
CA PRO A 259 -9.60 4.50 -5.90
C PRO A 259 -8.46 3.77 -5.15
N ASP A 260 -7.66 4.50 -4.38
CA ASP A 260 -6.65 3.92 -3.47
C ASP A 260 -7.33 3.14 -2.33
N THR A 261 -7.36 1.80 -2.46
CA THR A 261 -8.04 0.86 -1.54
C THR A 261 -7.28 -0.46 -1.38
N GLY A 262 -7.61 -1.25 -0.35
CA GLY A 262 -7.08 -2.60 -0.21
C GLY A 262 -7.38 -3.51 -1.42
N THR A 263 -8.56 -3.37 -2.04
CA THR A 263 -8.94 -4.16 -3.22
C THR A 263 -8.03 -3.90 -4.42
N MET A 264 -7.52 -2.67 -4.56
CA MET A 264 -6.50 -2.33 -5.57
C MET A 264 -5.21 -3.15 -5.37
N HIS A 265 -4.76 -3.27 -4.12
CA HIS A 265 -3.56 -4.05 -3.80
C HIS A 265 -3.78 -5.55 -3.99
N LEU A 266 -4.98 -6.04 -3.67
CA LEU A 266 -5.35 -7.43 -3.95
C LEU A 266 -5.35 -7.71 -5.46
N ALA A 267 -5.84 -6.80 -6.30
CA ALA A 267 -5.75 -6.94 -7.75
C ALA A 267 -4.30 -7.00 -8.25
N ALA A 268 -3.43 -6.14 -7.74
CA ALA A 268 -2.00 -6.18 -8.05
C ALA A 268 -1.36 -7.51 -7.61
N HIS A 269 -1.71 -8.01 -6.42
CA HIS A 269 -1.26 -9.31 -5.92
C HIS A 269 -1.67 -10.48 -6.84
N LEU A 270 -2.90 -10.44 -7.36
CA LEU A 270 -3.47 -11.49 -8.21
C LEU A 270 -3.08 -11.38 -9.69
N GLY A 271 -2.39 -10.31 -10.09
CA GLY A 271 -2.03 -10.05 -11.49
C GLY A 271 -3.21 -9.59 -12.35
N THR A 272 -4.20 -8.95 -11.73
CA THR A 272 -5.31 -8.30 -12.43
C THR A 272 -4.90 -6.86 -12.80
N PRO A 273 -5.06 -6.43 -14.07
CA PRO A 273 -4.78 -5.06 -14.48
C PRO A 273 -5.58 -4.06 -13.64
N VAL A 274 -4.93 -2.97 -13.23
CA VAL A 274 -5.54 -1.92 -12.41
C VAL A 274 -5.52 -0.63 -13.20
N THR A 275 -6.66 0.05 -13.27
CA THR A 275 -6.71 1.47 -13.62
C THR A 275 -7.25 2.24 -12.41
N ALA A 276 -6.37 2.99 -11.75
CA ALA A 276 -6.71 3.66 -10.51
C ALA A 276 -6.88 5.18 -10.67
N PHE A 277 -7.80 5.76 -9.89
CA PHE A 277 -8.06 7.20 -9.86
C PHE A 277 -7.61 7.76 -8.51
N PHE A 278 -6.52 8.54 -8.52
CA PHE A 278 -5.88 9.06 -7.32
C PHE A 278 -6.17 10.54 -7.14
N LEU A 279 -6.75 10.90 -5.98
CA LEU A 279 -7.09 12.26 -5.58
C LEU A 279 -7.04 12.41 -4.06
N SER A 280 -7.15 13.65 -3.58
CA SER A 280 -7.09 13.97 -2.15
C SER A 280 -5.77 13.51 -1.51
N SER A 281 -5.81 12.68 -0.49
CA SER A 281 -4.63 12.17 0.22
C SER A 281 -3.91 11.03 -0.51
N ALA A 282 -4.49 10.47 -1.57
CA ALA A 282 -3.91 9.37 -2.33
C ALA A 282 -2.77 9.87 -3.24
N TRP A 283 -1.60 9.21 -3.14
CA TRP A 283 -0.42 9.52 -3.93
C TRP A 283 0.18 8.22 -4.47
N CYS A 284 0.19 8.06 -5.79
CA CYS A 284 0.56 6.78 -6.41
C CYS A 284 2.00 6.33 -6.09
N PHE A 285 2.91 7.29 -5.93
CA PHE A 285 4.30 6.99 -5.57
C PHE A 285 4.44 6.40 -4.16
N GLU A 286 3.45 6.59 -3.26
CA GLU A 286 3.43 5.99 -1.92
C GLU A 286 2.56 4.73 -1.85
N THR A 287 1.36 4.77 -2.44
CA THR A 287 0.32 3.74 -2.25
C THR A 287 -0.26 3.19 -3.56
N GLY A 288 0.36 3.45 -4.71
CA GLY A 288 -0.13 2.90 -5.97
C GLY A 288 0.04 1.37 -6.07
N PRO A 289 -0.63 0.74 -7.06
CA PRO A 289 -0.57 -0.71 -7.27
C PRO A 289 0.85 -1.17 -7.61
N TYR A 290 1.36 -2.15 -6.86
CA TYR A 290 2.74 -2.62 -7.00
C TYR A 290 2.83 -3.74 -8.04
N GLY A 291 3.55 -3.52 -9.14
CA GLY A 291 3.61 -4.46 -10.26
C GLY A 291 3.64 -3.75 -11.61
N ARG A 292 3.92 -4.50 -12.68
CA ARG A 292 3.79 -4.01 -14.06
C ARG A 292 2.39 -4.26 -14.60
N GLY A 293 1.97 -3.41 -15.54
CA GLY A 293 0.67 -3.52 -16.21
C GLY A 293 -0.47 -2.77 -15.53
N HIS A 294 -0.17 -1.83 -14.63
CA HIS A 294 -1.15 -0.96 -14.00
C HIS A 294 -1.05 0.47 -14.55
N ILE A 295 -2.19 1.16 -14.56
CA ILE A 295 -2.33 2.57 -14.92
C ILE A 295 -2.87 3.33 -13.72
N VAL A 296 -2.32 4.51 -13.47
CA VAL A 296 -2.85 5.45 -12.47
C VAL A 296 -3.11 6.79 -13.12
N TYR A 297 -4.31 7.33 -12.91
CA TYR A 297 -4.65 8.71 -13.19
C TYR A 297 -4.62 9.50 -11.89
N GLN A 298 -3.62 10.38 -11.74
CA GLN A 298 -3.35 11.15 -10.54
C GLN A 298 -3.82 12.59 -10.75
N ALA A 299 -4.68 13.09 -9.86
CA ALA A 299 -4.94 14.53 -9.77
C ALA A 299 -3.67 15.28 -9.35
N VAL A 300 -3.44 16.43 -9.98
CA VAL A 300 -2.30 17.30 -9.76
C VAL A 300 -2.81 18.68 -9.35
N ARG A 301 -2.52 19.07 -8.11
CA ARG A 301 -2.78 20.39 -7.51
C ARG A 301 -1.73 20.62 -6.41
N ASP A 302 -1.49 21.89 -6.07
CA ASP A 302 -0.46 22.26 -5.07
C ASP A 302 -0.76 21.72 -3.65
N CYS A 303 -2.04 21.53 -3.31
CA CYS A 303 -2.44 20.98 -2.01
C CYS A 303 -2.28 19.45 -1.92
N LEU A 304 -1.91 18.75 -3.00
CA LEU A 304 -1.85 17.29 -3.05
C LEU A 304 -0.43 16.76 -2.80
N PRO A 305 -0.30 15.61 -2.12
CA PRO A 305 -1.39 14.87 -1.46
C PRO A 305 -1.77 15.53 -0.12
N CYS A 306 -3.07 15.73 0.10
CA CYS A 306 -3.55 16.49 1.27
C CYS A 306 -3.68 15.61 2.54
N LEU A 307 -3.86 16.25 3.70
CA LEU A 307 -4.12 15.58 4.96
C LEU A 307 -5.61 15.23 5.11
N GLU A 308 -5.91 13.97 5.42
CA GLU A 308 -7.29 13.47 5.55
C GLU A 308 -8.04 14.10 6.71
N SER A 309 -7.33 14.36 7.81
CA SER A 309 -7.86 14.98 9.01
C SER A 309 -8.11 16.48 8.87
N ALA A 310 -7.62 17.11 7.80
CA ALA A 310 -7.78 18.54 7.57
C ALA A 310 -8.95 18.82 6.59
N PRO A 311 -9.74 19.89 6.83
CA PRO A 311 -10.74 20.37 5.86
C PRO A 311 -10.13 20.61 4.48
N CYS A 312 -10.91 20.41 3.42
CA CYS A 312 -10.43 20.69 2.07
C CYS A 312 -10.34 22.20 1.83
N PRO A 313 -9.18 22.76 1.45
CA PRO A 313 -9.04 24.20 1.22
C PRO A 313 -9.68 24.67 -0.09
N ILE A 314 -10.06 23.73 -0.97
CA ILE A 314 -10.47 24.00 -2.36
C ILE A 314 -11.71 23.19 -2.78
N GLU A 315 -12.55 22.80 -1.82
CA GLU A 315 -13.85 22.14 -2.09
C GLU A 315 -13.79 20.96 -3.07
N THR A 316 -12.74 20.13 -2.97
CA THR A 316 -12.50 18.97 -3.86
C THR A 316 -12.33 19.30 -5.35
N ALA A 317 -11.85 20.49 -5.72
CA ALA A 317 -11.46 20.88 -7.10
C ALA A 317 -10.36 20.01 -7.75
N CYS A 318 -9.85 18.99 -7.03
CA CYS A 318 -9.09 17.90 -7.62
C CYS A 318 -9.96 16.91 -8.44
N LEU A 319 -11.28 17.01 -8.35
CA LEU A 319 -12.23 16.26 -9.20
C LEU A 319 -12.42 16.88 -10.59
N ASP A 320 -12.16 18.18 -10.75
CA ASP A 320 -12.46 18.92 -11.99
C ASP A 320 -11.83 18.26 -13.22
N GLY A 321 -10.56 17.88 -13.10
CA GLY A 321 -9.83 17.23 -14.18
C GLY A 321 -10.41 15.87 -14.57
N PHE A 322 -11.00 15.13 -13.63
CA PHE A 322 -11.71 13.88 -13.94
C PHE A 322 -13.09 14.13 -14.55
N ALA A 323 -13.75 15.23 -14.16
CA ALA A 323 -15.05 15.62 -14.70
C ALA A 323 -14.96 16.07 -16.17
N ASP A 324 -13.82 16.65 -16.57
CA ASP A 324 -13.56 17.18 -17.90
C ASP A 324 -13.83 16.14 -19.03
N PRO A 325 -14.51 16.51 -20.13
CA PRO A 325 -14.76 15.60 -21.26
C PRO A 325 -13.49 15.04 -21.92
N GLY A 326 -12.39 15.80 -21.88
CA GLY A 326 -11.06 15.37 -22.30
C GLY A 326 -10.57 14.15 -21.53
N PHE A 327 -10.90 14.03 -20.25
CA PHE A 327 -10.50 12.87 -19.45
C PHE A 327 -11.07 11.56 -20.01
N GLN A 328 -12.32 11.53 -20.48
CA GLN A 328 -12.88 10.32 -21.09
C GLN A 328 -12.13 9.94 -22.38
N ARG A 329 -11.74 10.94 -23.19
CA ARG A 329 -10.90 10.70 -24.37
C ARG A 329 -9.51 10.21 -23.98
N LEU A 330 -8.91 10.75 -22.92
CA LEU A 330 -7.64 10.27 -22.38
C LEU A 330 -7.76 8.82 -21.89
N LEU A 331 -8.79 8.50 -21.12
CA LEU A 331 -9.06 7.15 -20.61
C LEU A 331 -9.21 6.15 -21.76
N ALA A 332 -9.95 6.53 -22.81
CA ALA A 332 -10.20 5.65 -23.95
C ALA A 332 -8.99 5.45 -24.87
N THR A 333 -8.13 6.46 -25.02
CA THR A 333 -7.09 6.47 -26.07
C THR A 333 -5.66 6.42 -25.54
N ARG A 334 -5.47 6.75 -24.24
CA ARG A 334 -4.17 7.00 -23.61
C ARG A 334 -3.30 8.05 -24.30
N LYS A 335 -3.87 8.90 -25.17
CA LYS A 335 -3.13 9.94 -25.88
C LYS A 335 -2.98 11.18 -25.00
N ALA A 336 -1.74 11.62 -24.78
CA ALA A 336 -1.42 12.82 -24.01
C ALA A 336 -2.16 14.09 -24.47
N ALA A 337 -2.44 14.21 -25.78
CA ALA A 337 -3.17 15.34 -26.36
C ALA A 337 -4.62 15.50 -25.83
N HIS A 338 -5.18 14.47 -25.19
CA HIS A 338 -6.51 14.54 -24.57
C HIS A 338 -6.47 14.85 -23.07
N ALA A 339 -5.27 14.96 -22.48
CA ALA A 339 -5.14 15.13 -21.05
C ALA A 339 -5.68 16.51 -20.61
N PRO A 340 -6.67 16.56 -19.71
CA PRO A 340 -7.12 17.81 -19.13
C PRO A 340 -6.06 18.36 -18.16
N GLU A 341 -6.14 19.65 -17.90
CA GLU A 341 -5.32 20.28 -16.86
C GLU A 341 -5.59 19.64 -15.49
N GLY A 342 -4.55 19.49 -14.68
CA GLY A 342 -4.68 18.94 -13.33
C GLY A 342 -4.82 17.43 -13.26
N VAL A 343 -4.60 16.69 -14.36
CA VAL A 343 -4.53 15.22 -14.36
C VAL A 343 -3.25 14.74 -15.04
N MET A 344 -2.62 13.74 -14.42
CA MET A 344 -1.49 13.03 -14.96
C MET A 344 -1.84 11.55 -15.16
N GLY A 345 -1.50 11.00 -16.33
CA GLY A 345 -1.60 9.58 -16.62
C GLY A 345 -0.24 8.90 -16.47
N LEU A 346 -0.19 7.85 -15.66
CA LEU A 346 1.03 7.16 -15.25
C LEU A 346 0.92 5.65 -15.52
N ALA A 347 2.00 5.05 -16.02
CA ALA A 347 2.14 3.60 -16.14
C ALA A 347 3.10 3.06 -15.08
N SER A 348 2.76 1.94 -14.44
CA SER A 348 3.59 1.32 -13.42
C SER A 348 4.80 0.59 -14.01
N ASP A 349 5.98 0.77 -13.42
CA ASP A 349 7.22 0.07 -13.79
C ASP A 349 8.18 -0.02 -12.59
N PHE A 350 9.38 -0.53 -12.78
CA PHE A 350 10.41 -0.66 -11.75
C PHE A 350 11.73 0.01 -12.13
N ASP A 351 12.41 0.55 -11.12
CA ASP A 351 13.84 0.83 -11.15
C ASP A 351 14.59 -0.13 -10.18
N ALA A 352 15.86 0.15 -9.90
CA ALA A 352 16.66 -0.68 -9.00
C ALA A 352 16.17 -0.67 -7.54
N LEU A 353 15.55 0.43 -7.08
CA LEU A 353 15.02 0.54 -5.73
C LEU A 353 13.66 -0.18 -5.62
N GLY A 354 12.80 -0.04 -6.63
CA GLY A 354 11.48 -0.66 -6.66
C GLY A 354 10.48 0.06 -7.56
N GLN A 355 9.24 0.22 -7.09
CA GLN A 355 8.13 0.75 -7.86
C GLN A 355 8.33 2.21 -8.28
N ILE A 356 8.15 2.46 -9.57
CA ILE A 356 8.09 3.78 -10.18
C ILE A 356 6.83 3.93 -11.03
N TYR A 357 6.56 5.15 -11.45
CA TYR A 357 5.45 5.49 -12.33
C TYR A 357 5.95 6.40 -13.45
N VAL A 358 5.79 5.96 -14.70
CA VAL A 358 6.25 6.67 -15.89
C VAL A 358 5.09 7.46 -16.49
N PRO A 359 5.19 8.80 -16.61
CA PRO A 359 4.12 9.61 -17.17
C PRO A 359 3.97 9.39 -18.68
N PHE A 360 2.75 9.12 -19.12
CA PHE A 360 2.36 9.10 -20.54
C PHE A 360 1.44 10.27 -20.92
N ALA A 361 0.93 11.01 -19.93
CA ALA A 361 0.05 12.15 -20.11
C ALA A 361 0.14 13.11 -18.92
N GLY A 362 0.00 14.41 -19.15
CA GLY A 362 0.20 15.44 -18.12
C GLY A 362 1.68 15.70 -17.81
N LYS A 363 1.95 16.60 -16.86
CA LYS A 363 3.32 16.99 -16.48
C LYS A 363 3.57 16.64 -15.01
N ASP A 364 4.69 15.95 -14.79
CA ASP A 364 5.19 15.67 -13.47
C ASP A 364 6.26 16.68 -13.06
N VAL A 365 5.91 17.60 -12.18
CA VAL A 365 6.83 18.66 -11.77
C VAL A 365 7.85 18.20 -10.72
N ASP A 366 7.59 17.10 -10.01
CA ASP A 366 8.48 16.61 -8.94
C ASP A 366 9.35 15.42 -9.37
N ALA A 367 9.30 15.01 -10.64
CA ALA A 367 10.05 13.86 -11.16
C ALA A 367 11.56 13.93 -10.90
N GLY A 368 12.16 15.10 -11.13
CA GLY A 368 13.59 15.29 -10.88
C GLY A 368 13.96 15.16 -9.40
N GLN A 369 13.14 15.71 -8.50
CA GLN A 369 13.38 15.62 -7.05
C GLN A 369 13.15 14.20 -6.54
N ARG A 370 12.11 13.52 -7.03
CA ARG A 370 11.85 12.10 -6.74
C ARG A 370 13.00 11.20 -7.17
N SER A 371 13.53 11.38 -8.37
CA SER A 371 14.66 10.58 -8.86
C SER A 371 15.86 10.70 -7.91
N ARG A 372 16.25 11.93 -7.57
CA ARG A 372 17.39 12.17 -6.66
C ARG A 372 17.16 11.58 -5.27
N PHE A 373 15.94 11.68 -4.74
CA PHE A 373 15.61 11.08 -3.44
C PHE A 373 15.68 9.56 -3.48
N ARG A 374 15.22 8.93 -4.57
CA ARG A 374 15.33 7.48 -4.75
C ARG A 374 16.79 7.03 -4.89
N ASP A 375 17.63 7.78 -5.60
CA ASP A 375 19.07 7.50 -5.70
C ASP A 375 19.73 7.55 -4.32
N PHE A 376 19.44 8.59 -3.52
CA PHE A 376 19.88 8.72 -2.14
C PHE A 376 19.46 7.52 -1.27
N LEU A 377 18.20 7.09 -1.36
CA LEU A 377 17.73 5.91 -0.62
C LEU A 377 18.38 4.61 -1.10
N GLY A 378 18.60 4.44 -2.41
CA GLY A 378 19.29 3.29 -2.97
C GLY A 378 20.73 3.18 -2.45
N GLN A 379 21.42 4.31 -2.31
CA GLN A 379 22.76 4.35 -1.71
C GLN A 379 22.72 4.00 -0.21
N HIS A 380 21.78 4.58 0.53
CA HIS A 380 21.58 4.26 1.95
C HIS A 380 21.36 2.76 2.18
N LEU A 381 20.45 2.14 1.42
CA LEU A 381 20.07 0.75 1.60
C LEU A 381 21.11 -0.24 1.08
N SER A 382 21.85 0.11 0.02
CA SER A 382 22.89 -0.77 -0.53
C SER A 382 24.20 -0.74 0.27
N GLY A 383 24.41 0.29 1.09
CA GLY A 383 25.65 0.48 1.86
C GLY A 383 26.90 0.68 1.01
N ARG A 384 26.75 0.88 -0.31
CA ARG A 384 27.88 1.05 -1.24
C ARG A 384 28.40 2.49 -1.16
N PRO A 385 29.73 2.70 -1.02
CA PRO A 385 30.31 4.03 -1.02
C PRO A 385 30.17 4.67 -2.40
N HIS A 386 29.73 5.93 -2.44
CA HIS A 386 29.69 6.75 -3.64
C HIS A 386 30.16 8.19 -3.32
N ALA A 387 30.51 8.96 -4.35
CA ALA A 387 30.82 10.37 -4.18
C ALA A 387 29.54 11.14 -3.85
N ALA A 388 29.46 11.67 -2.63
CA ALA A 388 28.30 12.46 -2.18
C ALA A 388 28.11 13.69 -3.06
N THR A 389 26.88 13.90 -3.51
CA THR A 389 26.46 15.08 -4.26
C THR A 389 25.91 16.15 -3.32
N ASP A 390 25.79 17.40 -3.78
CA ASP A 390 25.11 18.47 -3.01
C ASP A 390 23.66 18.09 -2.65
N ALA A 391 22.99 17.33 -3.52
CA ALA A 391 21.65 16.82 -3.26
C ALA A 391 21.64 15.78 -2.13
N ASP A 392 22.64 14.89 -2.09
CA ASP A 392 22.79 13.90 -1.01
C ASP A 392 23.04 14.59 0.32
N HIS A 393 23.87 15.64 0.33
CA HIS A 393 24.09 16.45 1.53
C HIS A 393 22.79 17.13 2.00
N ALA A 394 22.01 17.71 1.09
CA ALA A 394 20.74 18.35 1.44
C ALA A 394 19.74 17.35 2.03
N PHE A 395 19.55 16.18 1.42
CA PHE A 395 18.69 15.14 1.95
C PHE A 395 19.21 14.58 3.27
N ALA A 396 20.53 14.41 3.40
CA ALA A 396 21.13 13.94 4.64
C ALA A 396 20.88 14.92 5.80
N SER A 397 21.03 16.22 5.58
CA SER A 397 20.73 17.25 6.60
C SER A 397 19.25 17.31 6.97
N GLN A 398 18.37 16.94 6.05
CA GLN A 398 16.92 16.95 6.26
C GLN A 398 16.42 15.68 6.95
N PHE A 399 17.00 14.53 6.61
CA PHE A 399 16.48 13.22 7.01
C PHE A 399 17.37 12.47 7.98
N TYR A 400 18.60 12.88 8.28
CA TYR A 400 19.36 12.34 9.41
C TYR A 400 19.40 13.33 10.58
N GLN A 401 19.55 12.79 11.79
CA GLN A 401 19.83 13.51 13.03
C GLN A 401 21.20 13.04 13.53
N GLU A 402 21.88 13.86 14.34
CA GLU A 402 23.19 13.50 14.93
C GLU A 402 23.17 12.12 15.60
N LYS A 403 22.08 11.78 16.31
CA LYS A 403 21.90 10.47 16.96
C LYS A 403 21.88 9.29 15.98
N ASP A 404 21.47 9.50 14.73
CA ASP A 404 21.40 8.46 13.70
C ASP A 404 22.81 8.05 13.22
N TRP A 405 23.80 8.95 13.39
CA TRP A 405 25.22 8.69 13.08
C TRP A 405 25.96 7.98 14.22
N ILE A 406 25.45 8.09 15.45
CA ILE A 406 26.06 7.51 16.66
C ILE A 406 25.70 6.02 16.80
N ALA A 407 24.63 5.56 16.15
CA ALA A 407 24.14 4.18 16.21
C ALA A 407 24.63 3.33 15.02
N LYS A 408 25.95 3.14 14.88
CA LYS A 408 26.52 1.94 14.25
C LYS A 408 27.38 1.20 15.27
N ARG A 409 26.77 0.32 16.06
CA ARG A 409 27.53 -0.75 16.73
C ARG A 409 27.81 -1.83 15.71
N GLN A 410 28.98 -1.70 15.10
CA GLN A 410 29.84 -2.73 14.51
C GLN A 410 29.34 -4.18 14.70
N HIS A 411 28.75 -4.77 13.65
CA HIS A 411 29.08 -6.15 13.30
C HIS A 411 30.41 -6.08 12.52
N ILE A 412 31.51 -5.93 13.26
CA ILE A 412 32.83 -6.27 12.74
C ILE A 412 33.00 -7.75 13.06
N ASP A 413 33.03 -8.57 12.02
CA ASP A 413 33.55 -9.93 12.09
C ASP A 413 34.96 -9.87 12.69
N THR A 414 35.11 -10.32 13.93
CA THR A 414 36.41 -10.72 14.46
C THR A 414 36.80 -12.03 13.81
N ILE A 415 37.32 -11.94 12.59
CA ILE A 415 38.24 -12.95 12.05
C ILE A 415 39.51 -12.88 12.90
N GLY A 416 39.89 -14.03 13.44
CA GLY A 416 40.93 -14.17 14.45
C GLY A 416 42.33 -13.76 14.00
N TYR A 417 43.15 -13.53 15.02
CA TYR A 417 44.60 -13.74 14.99
C TYR A 417 44.94 -14.78 16.05
#